data_AF-A0A0H3AY69-F1
#
_entry.id   AF-A0A0H3AY69-F1
#
_cell.length_a   1.000
_cell.length_b   1.000
_cell.length_c   1.000
_cell.angle_alpha   90.00
_cell.angle_beta   90.00
_cell.angle_gamma   90.00
#
_symmetry.space_group_name_H-M   'P 1'
#
loop_
_entity.id
_entity.type
_entity.pdbx_description
1 polymer ?
#
loop_
_entity_poly.entity_id
_entity_poly.type
_entity_poly.pdbx_seq_one_letter_code
_entity_poly.pdbx_strand_id
1 'polypeptide(L)'
;MQGQYYDTESGLHYNRYRYYDPACGVFISQDPIGLKGGLNPYQFAVNTLGWVDPLGLTNWSQKLRDANVAQPGGLTNAHGHHIVFKGNFEGDSRQPFVNASKSILSKYDIDPVNDMSNLMWASNIEGVHTTDNAKKVALGLAKADRDLDAQMESGEIDKKCAKGKMESRLQSIGQSVFGGY
;
A
#
# COMPACT_ATOMS: atom_id res chain seq x y z
N MET A 1 30.09 -4.49 8.80
CA MET A 1 29.54 -5.87 8.89
C MET A 1 29.35 -6.19 10.36
N GLN A 2 28.12 -6.44 10.81
CA GLN A 2 27.83 -7.02 12.12
C GLN A 2 26.32 -7.35 12.22
N GLY A 3 26.00 -8.58 12.63
CA GLY A 3 24.77 -8.84 13.38
C GLY A 3 23.76 -9.85 12.85
N GLN A 4 23.99 -10.54 11.72
CA GLN A 4 23.10 -11.64 11.33
C GLN A 4 23.74 -12.98 11.68
N TYR A 5 23.16 -13.69 12.64
CA TYR A 5 23.48 -15.08 12.90
C TYR A 5 22.48 -15.95 12.14
N TYR A 6 23.01 -16.79 11.27
CA TYR A 6 22.28 -17.74 10.45
C TYR A 6 22.20 -19.07 11.21
N ASP A 7 20.98 -19.52 11.52
CA ASP A 7 20.76 -20.82 12.15
C ASP A 7 20.31 -21.85 11.11
N THR A 8 21.16 -22.85 10.90
CA THR A 8 21.15 -23.78 9.77
C THR A 8 20.04 -24.84 9.81
N GLU A 9 19.29 -24.95 10.90
CA GLU A 9 18.31 -26.04 11.07
C GLU A 9 16.84 -25.61 10.86
N SER A 10 16.56 -24.30 10.74
CA SER A 10 15.19 -23.76 10.58
C SER A 10 14.97 -22.80 9.40
N GLY A 11 16.04 -22.33 8.73
CA GLY A 11 15.95 -21.37 7.62
C GLY A 11 15.55 -19.94 8.03
N LEU A 12 15.58 -19.62 9.32
CA LEU A 12 15.17 -18.31 9.86
C LEU A 12 16.38 -17.39 10.11
N HIS A 13 16.21 -16.09 9.80
CA HIS A 13 17.19 -15.05 10.09
C HIS A 13 16.87 -14.33 11.40
N TYR A 14 17.80 -14.35 12.36
CA TYR A 14 17.60 -13.80 13.70
C TYR A 14 17.92 -12.30 13.75
N ASN A 15 16.94 -11.47 14.13
CA ASN A 15 17.13 -10.04 14.40
C ASN A 15 16.55 -9.68 15.78
N ARG A 16 17.30 -10.05 16.82
CA ARG A 16 17.26 -9.67 18.25
C ARG A 16 15.93 -9.76 19.03
N TYR A 17 14.75 -9.42 18.48
CA TYR A 17 13.45 -9.46 19.18
C TYR A 17 12.19 -9.73 18.32
N ARG A 18 12.28 -10.14 17.05
CA ARG A 18 11.10 -10.59 16.27
C ARG A 18 11.44 -11.72 15.30
N TYR A 19 10.49 -12.64 15.11
CA TYR A 19 10.55 -13.66 14.06
C TYR A 19 9.95 -13.09 12.77
N TYR A 20 10.68 -13.21 11.66
CA TYR A 20 10.27 -12.80 10.31
C TYR A 20 9.96 -14.07 9.51
N ASP A 21 8.78 -14.12 8.88
CA ASP A 21 8.45 -15.16 7.91
C ASP A 21 8.86 -14.69 6.50
N PRO A 22 9.94 -15.24 5.91
CA PRO A 22 10.39 -14.86 4.58
C PRO A 22 9.42 -15.30 3.46
N ALA A 23 8.54 -16.28 3.69
CA ALA A 23 7.57 -16.73 2.68
C ALA A 23 6.41 -15.73 2.53
N CYS A 24 5.94 -15.21 3.66
CA CYS A 24 4.79 -14.32 3.72
C CYS A 24 5.16 -12.82 3.80
N GLY A 25 6.41 -12.48 4.13
CA GLY A 25 6.86 -11.09 4.30
C GLY A 25 6.26 -10.41 5.54
N VAL A 26 5.91 -11.18 6.57
CA VAL A 26 5.26 -10.69 7.80
C VAL A 26 6.07 -11.05 9.05
N PHE A 27 5.97 -10.24 10.10
CA PHE A 27 6.52 -10.57 11.42
C PHE A 27 5.52 -11.45 12.21
N ILE A 28 6.02 -12.50 12.86
CA ILE A 28 5.21 -13.58 13.47
C ILE A 28 5.11 -13.49 15.01
N SER A 29 5.67 -12.45 15.67
CA SER A 29 5.62 -12.29 17.13
C SER A 29 4.90 -11.02 17.59
N GLN A 30 4.16 -11.12 18.71
CA GLN A 30 3.42 -10.03 19.36
C GLN A 30 4.35 -9.12 20.18
N ASP A 31 4.08 -7.80 20.18
CA ASP A 31 4.88 -6.76 20.84
C ASP A 31 4.75 -6.81 22.40
N PRO A 32 5.84 -6.80 23.19
CA PRO A 32 5.77 -6.90 24.65
C PRO A 32 5.24 -5.68 25.43
N ILE A 33 4.84 -4.55 24.82
CA ILE A 33 4.54 -3.31 25.59
C ILE A 33 3.05 -3.09 25.98
N GLY A 34 2.09 -3.84 25.44
CA GLY A 34 0.70 -3.81 25.92
C GLY A 34 -0.02 -2.43 25.87
N LEU A 35 -1.15 -2.33 26.59
CA LEU A 35 -2.24 -1.33 26.49
C LEU A 35 -1.91 0.12 26.95
N LYS A 36 -0.77 0.68 26.51
CA LYS A 36 -0.49 2.14 26.53
C LYS A 36 -0.12 2.72 25.15
N GLY A 37 -0.23 1.94 24.07
CA GLY A 37 0.25 2.29 22.72
C GLY A 37 -0.82 2.63 21.65
N GLY A 38 -2.04 3.00 22.02
CA GLY A 38 -3.10 3.30 21.06
C GLY A 38 -3.58 2.10 20.22
N LEU A 39 -4.55 2.32 19.32
CA LEU A 39 -5.15 1.26 18.49
C LEU A 39 -4.23 0.72 17.39
N ASN A 40 -2.97 1.18 17.32
CA ASN A 40 -1.97 0.72 16.37
C ASN A 40 -0.58 0.68 17.04
N PRO A 41 0.00 -0.50 17.30
CA PRO A 41 1.25 -0.63 18.08
C PRO A 41 2.52 -0.14 17.35
N TYR A 42 2.41 0.43 16.14
CA TYR A 42 3.52 0.91 15.32
C TYR A 42 3.81 2.42 15.44
N GLN A 43 3.15 3.15 16.35
CA GLN A 43 3.21 4.62 16.35
C GLN A 43 4.28 5.19 17.31
N PHE A 44 5.21 6.01 16.80
CA PHE A 44 6.00 6.94 17.62
C PHE A 44 5.18 8.24 17.82
N ALA A 45 5.15 8.74 19.04
CA ALA A 45 4.17 9.71 19.52
C ALA A 45 4.40 11.17 19.06
N VAL A 46 3.31 11.72 18.50
CA VAL A 46 2.66 13.03 18.67
C VAL A 46 3.50 14.32 18.69
N ASN A 47 3.20 15.21 17.73
CA ASN A 47 3.09 16.64 18.02
C ASN A 47 1.83 17.21 17.31
N THR A 48 0.91 17.74 18.11
CA THR A 48 -0.45 18.18 17.76
C THR A 48 -0.55 19.70 17.82
N LEU A 49 -0.51 20.42 16.68
CA LEU A 49 -0.96 21.81 16.62
C LEU A 49 -1.46 22.20 15.22
N GLY A 50 -2.78 22.47 15.13
CA GLY A 50 -3.50 23.11 14.01
C GLY A 50 -3.58 22.20 12.79
N TRP A 51 -4.72 21.96 12.16
CA TRP A 51 -5.72 22.89 11.67
C TRP A 51 -7.08 22.18 11.62
N VAL A 52 -8.14 22.89 12.00
CA VAL A 52 -9.53 22.44 11.81
C VAL A 52 -9.90 22.67 10.34
N ASP A 53 -10.34 21.63 9.64
CA ASP A 53 -10.91 21.71 8.27
C ASP A 53 -12.44 21.51 8.32
N PRO A 54 -13.24 22.59 8.19
CA PRO A 54 -14.70 22.55 8.29
C PRO A 54 -15.45 21.91 7.09
N LEU A 55 -14.76 21.44 6.03
CA LEU A 55 -15.41 21.04 4.77
C LEU A 55 -15.55 19.52 4.56
N GLY A 56 -14.98 18.68 5.43
CA GLY A 56 -15.20 17.22 5.36
C GLY A 56 -14.74 16.55 4.05
N LEU A 57 -13.95 17.22 3.22
CA LEU A 57 -13.27 16.63 2.08
C LEU A 57 -11.96 16.04 2.59
N THR A 58 -11.96 14.74 2.90
CA THR A 58 -10.80 14.01 3.44
C THR A 58 -9.52 14.42 2.71
N ASN A 59 -8.66 15.18 3.39
CA ASN A 59 -7.37 15.58 2.85
C ASN A 59 -6.47 14.34 2.85
N TRP A 60 -6.37 13.66 1.71
CA TRP A 60 -5.60 12.42 1.60
C TRP A 60 -4.11 12.63 1.89
N SER A 61 -3.60 13.84 1.64
CA SER A 61 -2.26 14.26 2.08
C SER A 61 -2.16 14.27 3.61
N GLN A 62 -3.21 14.71 4.31
CA GLN A 62 -3.27 14.63 5.76
C GLN A 62 -3.33 13.18 6.24
N LYS A 63 -4.10 12.32 5.58
CA LYS A 63 -4.16 10.89 5.91
C LYS A 63 -2.78 10.22 5.80
N LEU A 64 -1.99 10.57 4.78
CA LEU A 64 -0.61 10.11 4.64
C LEU A 64 0.29 10.65 5.77
N ARG A 65 0.14 11.93 6.14
CA ARG A 65 0.86 12.54 7.26
C ARG A 65 0.51 11.90 8.60
N ASP A 66 -0.77 11.68 8.88
CA ASP A 66 -1.25 11.03 10.11
C ASP A 66 -0.75 9.59 10.23
N ALA A 67 -0.59 8.91 9.09
CA ALA A 67 0.02 7.60 8.98
C ALA A 67 1.56 7.62 8.99
N ASN A 68 2.19 8.79 9.17
CA ASN A 68 3.64 9.00 9.12
C ASN A 68 4.31 8.51 7.82
N VAL A 69 3.59 8.54 6.70
CA VAL A 69 4.17 8.26 5.37
C VAL A 69 4.97 9.48 4.94
N ALA A 70 6.29 9.37 4.94
CA ALA A 70 7.19 10.44 4.52
C ALA A 70 6.91 10.86 3.07
N GLN A 71 6.78 12.17 2.84
CA GLN A 71 6.70 12.72 1.50
C GLN A 71 8.08 12.62 0.83
N PRO A 72 8.19 11.95 -0.34
CA PRO A 72 9.42 11.94 -1.11
C PRO A 72 9.84 13.36 -1.52
N GLY A 73 11.15 13.63 -1.52
CA GLY A 73 11.69 14.85 -2.10
C GLY A 73 11.56 14.85 -3.62
N GLY A 74 11.55 16.04 -4.23
CA GLY A 74 11.50 16.20 -5.70
C GLY A 74 10.10 16.20 -6.30
N LEU A 75 9.04 15.95 -5.51
CA LEU A 75 7.67 16.04 -6.00
C LEU A 75 7.22 17.48 -6.23
N THR A 76 6.58 17.74 -7.36
CA THR A 76 5.99 19.04 -7.70
C THR A 76 4.54 19.09 -7.25
N ASN A 77 4.18 20.06 -6.41
CA ASN A 77 2.83 20.21 -5.85
C ASN A 77 2.29 18.89 -5.24
N ALA A 78 3.07 18.30 -4.33
CA ALA A 78 2.80 16.97 -3.80
C ALA A 78 1.43 16.85 -3.12
N HIS A 79 0.74 15.74 -3.38
CA HIS A 79 -0.56 15.44 -2.79
C HIS A 79 -0.73 13.95 -2.51
N GLY A 80 -1.71 13.62 -1.66
CA GLY A 80 -2.19 12.26 -1.49
C GLY A 80 -2.96 11.80 -2.73
N HIS A 81 -2.45 10.76 -3.36
CA HIS A 81 -2.88 10.25 -4.64
C HIS A 81 -3.36 8.80 -4.51
N HIS A 82 -4.58 8.52 -4.96
CA HIS A 82 -5.08 7.15 -5.07
C HIS A 82 -4.49 6.46 -6.30
N ILE A 83 -3.84 5.31 -6.11
CA ILE A 83 -3.24 4.52 -7.20
C ILE A 83 -4.33 4.03 -8.16
N VAL A 84 -5.39 3.44 -7.60
CA VAL A 84 -6.66 3.17 -8.29
C VAL A 84 -7.66 4.25 -7.91
N PHE A 85 -8.13 5.03 -8.89
CA PHE A 85 -8.97 6.19 -8.63
C PHE A 85 -10.32 5.87 -7.96
N LYS A 86 -10.76 6.74 -7.03
CA LYS A 86 -12.02 6.60 -6.30
C LYS A 86 -13.28 6.73 -7.17
N GLY A 87 -13.26 7.59 -8.20
CA GLY A 87 -14.43 7.91 -9.03
C GLY A 87 -14.87 6.78 -9.97
N ASN A 88 -16.07 6.90 -10.54
CA ASN A 88 -16.60 5.91 -11.51
C ASN A 88 -16.27 6.24 -12.98
N PHE A 89 -15.79 7.45 -13.27
CA PHE A 89 -15.30 7.87 -14.59
C PHE A 89 -16.31 7.61 -15.73
N GLU A 90 -17.61 7.76 -15.47
CA GLU A 90 -18.63 7.48 -16.48
C GLU A 90 -18.46 8.32 -17.74
N GLY A 91 -18.39 7.65 -18.90
CA GLY A 91 -18.14 8.28 -20.19
C GLY A 91 -16.67 8.65 -20.46
N ASP A 92 -15.76 8.35 -19.53
CA ASP A 92 -14.33 8.61 -19.68
C ASP A 92 -13.56 7.36 -20.10
N SER A 93 -12.56 7.53 -20.97
CA SER A 93 -11.72 6.43 -21.47
C SER A 93 -10.97 5.63 -20.38
N ARG A 94 -10.81 6.17 -19.17
CA ARG A 94 -10.22 5.51 -18.00
C ARG A 94 -11.13 4.47 -17.36
N GLN A 95 -12.45 4.61 -17.53
CA GLN A 95 -13.47 3.80 -16.85
C GLN A 95 -13.21 2.29 -16.87
N PRO A 96 -12.98 1.64 -18.03
CA PRO A 96 -12.77 0.19 -18.05
C PRO A 96 -11.57 -0.25 -17.21
N PHE A 97 -10.49 0.54 -17.19
CA PHE A 97 -9.27 0.22 -16.44
C PHE A 97 -9.44 0.46 -14.93
N VAL A 98 -10.13 1.54 -14.55
CA VAL A 98 -10.45 1.81 -13.14
C VAL A 98 -11.38 0.72 -12.60
N ASN A 99 -12.41 0.32 -13.36
CA ASN A 99 -13.34 -0.72 -12.94
C ASN A 99 -12.65 -2.10 -12.84
N ALA A 100 -11.82 -2.46 -13.81
CA ALA A 100 -11.02 -3.70 -13.74
C ALA A 100 -10.12 -3.72 -12.50
N SER A 101 -9.44 -2.60 -12.21
CA SER A 101 -8.57 -2.47 -11.04
C SER A 101 -9.37 -2.59 -9.73
N LYS A 102 -10.51 -1.90 -9.61
CA LYS A 102 -11.41 -1.99 -8.44
C LYS A 102 -11.92 -3.42 -8.21
N SER A 103 -12.27 -4.12 -9.28
CA SER A 103 -12.70 -5.53 -9.20
C SER A 103 -11.61 -6.42 -8.62
N ILE A 104 -10.36 -6.25 -9.07
CA ILE A 104 -9.21 -6.98 -8.53
C ILE A 104 -9.00 -6.64 -7.04
N LEU A 105 -9.01 -5.35 -6.67
CA LEU A 105 -8.83 -4.95 -5.26
C LEU A 105 -9.91 -5.55 -4.35
N SER A 106 -11.17 -5.59 -4.82
CA SER A 106 -12.28 -6.18 -4.10
C SER A 106 -12.07 -7.67 -3.80
N LYS A 107 -11.40 -8.42 -4.67
CA LYS A 107 -11.10 -9.85 -4.45
C LYS A 107 -10.18 -10.09 -3.23
N TYR A 108 -9.32 -9.12 -2.94
CA TYR A 108 -8.38 -9.16 -1.82
C TYR A 108 -8.87 -8.37 -0.60
N ASP A 109 -10.15 -7.97 -0.57
CA ASP A 109 -10.73 -7.19 0.51
C ASP A 109 -9.97 -5.85 0.73
N ILE A 110 -9.57 -5.19 -0.36
CA ILE A 110 -8.91 -3.87 -0.36
C ILE A 110 -9.91 -2.81 -0.83
N ASP A 111 -10.25 -1.87 0.06
CA ASP A 111 -11.10 -0.71 -0.20
C ASP A 111 -10.33 0.34 -1.04
N PRO A 112 -10.76 0.64 -2.27
CA PRO A 112 -10.06 1.56 -3.17
C PRO A 112 -10.09 3.02 -2.69
N VAL A 113 -10.90 3.36 -1.69
CA VAL A 113 -11.00 4.72 -1.13
C VAL A 113 -10.25 4.81 0.18
N ASN A 114 -10.45 3.84 1.08
CA ASN A 114 -10.04 3.95 2.47
C ASN A 114 -8.77 3.18 2.82
N ASP A 115 -8.38 2.15 2.07
CA ASP A 115 -7.17 1.41 2.41
C ASP A 115 -5.90 2.20 2.06
N MET A 116 -4.99 2.29 3.02
CA MET A 116 -3.72 3.01 2.89
C MET A 116 -2.83 2.42 1.80
N SER A 117 -2.98 1.13 1.50
CA SER A 117 -2.26 0.46 0.40
C SER A 117 -2.60 1.03 -0.97
N ASN A 118 -3.74 1.70 -1.14
CA ASN A 118 -4.10 2.38 -2.39
C ASN A 118 -3.74 3.88 -2.40
N LEU A 119 -3.04 4.38 -1.37
CA LEU A 119 -2.71 5.80 -1.23
C LEU A 119 -1.20 6.04 -1.22
N MET A 120 -0.73 7.03 -1.96
CA MET A 120 0.69 7.39 -2.03
C MET A 120 0.88 8.89 -2.23
N TRP A 121 2.10 9.39 -2.02
CA TRP A 121 2.48 10.73 -2.45
C TRP A 121 2.78 10.73 -3.96
N ALA A 122 2.22 11.71 -4.69
CA ALA A 122 2.56 11.94 -6.08
C ALA A 122 2.57 13.44 -6.42
N SER A 123 3.28 13.80 -7.48
CA SER A 123 3.26 15.15 -8.05
C SER A 123 1.86 15.45 -8.62
N ASN A 124 1.33 16.64 -8.34
CA ASN A 124 0.08 17.11 -8.92
C ASN A 124 0.37 17.96 -10.16
N ILE A 125 0.74 17.28 -11.24
CA ILE A 125 1.07 17.89 -12.53
C ILE A 125 0.27 17.24 -13.66
N GLU A 126 0.22 17.91 -14.81
CA GLU A 126 -0.36 17.36 -16.02
C GLU A 126 0.37 16.07 -16.46
N GLY A 127 -0.35 15.11 -17.01
CA GLY A 127 0.21 13.83 -17.47
C GLY A 127 0.21 12.70 -16.41
N VAL A 128 -0.09 13.00 -15.14
CA VAL A 128 -0.22 11.99 -14.08
C VAL A 128 -1.56 11.25 -14.18
N HIS A 129 -2.67 11.98 -14.32
CA HIS A 129 -4.04 11.44 -14.33
C HIS A 129 -4.53 11.02 -15.73
N THR A 130 -3.75 10.21 -16.45
CA THR A 130 -4.03 9.81 -17.84
C THR A 130 -4.64 8.42 -17.98
N THR A 131 -5.26 8.15 -19.13
CA THR A 131 -5.77 6.82 -19.50
C THR A 131 -4.66 5.79 -19.61
N ASP A 132 -3.49 6.18 -20.11
CA ASP A 132 -2.33 5.29 -20.19
C ASP A 132 -1.84 4.86 -18.81
N ASN A 133 -1.80 5.78 -17.84
CA ASN A 133 -1.43 5.43 -16.47
C ASN A 133 -2.49 4.54 -15.80
N ALA A 134 -3.78 4.81 -16.00
CA ALA A 134 -4.85 3.92 -15.53
C ALA A 134 -4.72 2.51 -16.14
N LYS A 135 -4.39 2.41 -17.43
CA LYS A 135 -4.13 1.14 -18.13
C LYS A 135 -2.90 0.42 -17.58
N LYS A 136 -1.79 1.12 -17.32
CA LYS A 136 -0.59 0.53 -16.70
C LYS A 136 -0.89 -0.05 -15.31
N VAL A 137 -1.65 0.67 -14.49
CA VAL A 137 -2.09 0.17 -13.17
C VAL A 137 -2.93 -1.10 -13.32
N ALA A 138 -3.94 -1.08 -14.20
CA ALA A 138 -4.81 -2.24 -14.43
C ALA A 138 -4.03 -3.47 -14.92
N LEU A 139 -3.09 -3.28 -15.85
CA LEU A 139 -2.24 -4.38 -16.36
C LEU A 139 -1.31 -4.93 -15.26
N GLY A 140 -0.73 -4.06 -14.43
CA GLY A 140 0.10 -4.45 -13.30
C GLY A 140 -0.68 -5.27 -12.27
N LEU A 141 -1.88 -4.81 -11.92
CA LEU A 141 -2.77 -5.52 -10.99
C LEU A 141 -3.23 -6.85 -11.55
N ALA A 142 -3.59 -6.91 -12.83
CA ALA A 142 -3.99 -8.17 -13.47
C ALA A 142 -2.84 -9.20 -13.51
N LYS A 143 -1.59 -8.74 -13.63
CA LYS A 143 -0.42 -9.63 -13.49
C LYS A 143 -0.27 -10.13 -12.04
N ALA A 144 -0.34 -9.22 -11.07
CA ALA A 144 -0.21 -9.57 -9.66
C ALA A 144 -1.33 -10.55 -9.22
N ASP A 145 -2.55 -10.33 -9.69
CA ASP A 145 -3.72 -11.19 -9.44
C ASP A 145 -3.46 -12.62 -9.91
N ARG A 146 -3.04 -12.81 -11.18
CA ARG A 146 -2.68 -14.13 -11.71
C ARG A 146 -1.54 -14.81 -10.95
N ASP A 147 -0.50 -14.05 -10.59
CA ASP A 147 0.64 -14.60 -9.87
C ASP A 147 0.23 -15.07 -8.45
N LEU A 148 -0.64 -14.32 -7.77
CA LEU A 148 -1.13 -14.65 -6.42
C LEU A 148 -2.17 -15.77 -6.44
N ASP A 149 -3.01 -15.84 -7.47
CA ASP A 149 -3.92 -16.98 -7.68
C ASP A 149 -3.15 -18.27 -7.82
N ALA A 150 -2.10 -18.29 -8.66
CA ALA A 150 -1.27 -19.47 -8.82
C ALA A 150 -0.61 -19.93 -7.50
N GLN A 151 -0.20 -18.98 -6.65
CA GLN A 151 0.37 -19.27 -5.32
C GLN A 151 -0.69 -19.78 -4.32
N MET A 152 -1.93 -19.30 -4.41
CA MET A 152 -3.03 -19.79 -3.58
C MET A 152 -3.48 -21.18 -4.03
N GLU A 153 -3.57 -21.43 -5.34
CA GLU A 153 -3.92 -22.72 -5.93
C GLU A 153 -2.88 -23.81 -5.63
N SER A 154 -1.59 -23.45 -5.60
CA SER A 154 -0.52 -24.35 -5.21
C SER A 154 -0.45 -24.60 -3.70
N GLY A 155 -1.19 -23.83 -2.89
CA GLY A 155 -1.14 -23.88 -1.43
C GLY A 155 0.12 -23.25 -0.83
N GLU A 156 0.91 -22.51 -1.62
CA GLU A 156 2.10 -21.79 -1.15
C GLU A 156 1.73 -20.64 -0.20
N ILE A 157 0.59 -19.99 -0.45
CA ILE A 157 0.11 -18.87 0.36
C ILE A 157 -1.38 -19.02 0.69
N ASP A 158 -1.77 -18.51 1.86
CA ASP A 158 -3.18 -18.38 2.22
C ASP A 158 -3.78 -17.04 1.77
N LYS A 159 -5.10 -16.88 1.94
CA LYS A 159 -5.82 -15.65 1.57
C LYS A 159 -5.28 -14.41 2.30
N LYS A 160 -4.84 -14.56 3.56
CA LYS A 160 -4.32 -13.44 4.37
C LYS A 160 -2.98 -12.95 3.82
N CYS A 161 -2.09 -13.87 3.50
CA CYS A 161 -0.81 -13.62 2.86
C CYS A 161 -1.01 -13.00 1.47
N ALA A 162 -1.97 -13.51 0.70
CA ALA A 162 -2.30 -12.97 -0.62
C ALA A 162 -2.76 -11.50 -0.56
N LYS A 163 -3.60 -11.12 0.42
CA LYS A 163 -3.98 -9.71 0.65
C LYS A 163 -2.75 -8.84 0.89
N GLY A 164 -1.90 -9.19 1.85
CA GLY A 164 -0.70 -8.40 2.17
C GLY A 164 0.28 -8.28 0.99
N LYS A 165 0.41 -9.34 0.19
CA LYS A 165 1.20 -9.29 -1.05
C LYS A 165 0.55 -8.38 -2.09
N MET A 166 -0.77 -8.42 -2.27
CA MET A 166 -1.48 -7.53 -3.20
C MET A 166 -1.33 -6.05 -2.79
N GLU A 167 -1.47 -5.72 -1.50
CA GLU A 167 -1.24 -4.37 -0.97
C GLU A 167 0.18 -3.86 -1.28
N SER A 168 1.18 -4.73 -1.12
CA SER A 168 2.58 -4.41 -1.45
C SER A 168 2.79 -4.22 -2.96
N ARG A 169 2.18 -5.08 -3.79
CA ARG A 169 2.25 -4.95 -5.26
C ARG A 169 1.57 -3.68 -5.74
N LEU A 170 0.43 -3.32 -5.17
CA LEU A 170 -0.30 -2.09 -5.48
C LEU A 170 0.58 -0.86 -5.27
N GLN A 171 1.25 -0.75 -4.12
CA GLN A 171 2.20 0.34 -3.84
C GLN A 171 3.37 0.39 -4.83
N SER A 172 3.98 -0.76 -5.14
CA SER A 172 5.07 -0.83 -6.13
C SER A 172 4.62 -0.43 -7.54
N ILE A 173 3.41 -0.83 -7.95
CA ILE A 173 2.81 -0.41 -9.22
C ILE A 173 2.58 1.10 -9.21
N GLY A 174 2.01 1.64 -8.13
CA GLY A 174 1.79 3.08 -7.96
C GLY A 174 3.08 3.88 -8.07
N GLN A 175 4.14 3.47 -7.38
CA GLN A 175 5.46 4.12 -7.47
C GLN A 175 6.04 4.08 -8.89
N SER A 176 5.94 2.93 -9.57
CA SER A 176 6.41 2.79 -10.95
C SER A 176 5.64 3.67 -11.93
N VAL A 177 4.33 3.83 -11.74
CA VAL A 177 3.47 4.60 -12.65
C VAL A 177 3.48 6.10 -12.35
N PHE A 178 3.50 6.50 -11.07
CA PHE A 178 3.27 7.88 -10.63
C PHE A 178 4.47 8.52 -9.92
N GLY A 179 5.53 7.77 -9.62
CA GLY A 179 6.68 8.26 -8.85
C GLY A 179 7.75 9.00 -9.67
N GLY A 180 7.66 9.01 -11.00
CA GLY A 180 8.69 9.57 -11.90
C GLY A 180 8.46 11.01 -12.35
N TYR A 181 7.53 11.74 -11.74
CA TYR A 181 7.05 13.06 -12.16
C TYR A 181 7.42 14.18 -11.20
#